data_AF-A0AA38LXV9-F1
#
_entry.id   AF-A0AA38LXV9-F1
#
_cell.length_a   1.000
_cell.length_b   1.000
_cell.length_c   1.000
_cell.angle_alpha   90.00
_cell.angle_beta   90.00
_cell.angle_gamma   90.00
#
_symmetry.space_group_name_H-M   'P 1'
#
loop_
_entity.id
_entity.type
_entity.pdbx_description
1 polymer ?
#
loop_
_entity_poly.entity_id
_entity_poly.type
_entity_poly.pdbx_seq_one_letter_code
_entity_poly.pdbx_strand_id
1 'polypeptide(L)'
;ETSETQLFNFSETEYASLVAKAPWNNDPLYFKKVKISSVATIKMATHAFAGGDQEIMGILVGRVKDRSCVVFDSYPLPIIGTETRSA
;
A
#
# COMPACT_ATOMS: atom_id res chain seq x y z
N GLU A 1 14.73 -17.14 7.88
CA GLU A 1 13.71 -16.62 8.80
C GLU A 1 14.06 -15.17 9.16
N THR A 2 13.68 -14.22 8.30
CA THR A 2 13.96 -12.80 8.57
C THR A 2 12.72 -12.24 9.25
N SER A 3 12.84 -11.98 10.55
CA SER A 3 11.73 -11.84 11.49
C SER A 3 10.76 -10.72 11.10
N GLU A 4 9.47 -11.06 11.09
CA GLU A 4 8.35 -10.13 10.97
C GLU A 4 8.50 -8.95 11.95
N THR A 5 9.15 -9.19 13.10
CA THR A 5 9.50 -8.22 14.14
C THR A 5 10.25 -6.99 13.60
N GLN A 6 11.18 -7.15 12.65
CA GLN A 6 11.93 -6.02 12.10
C GLN A 6 11.08 -5.12 11.19
N LEU A 7 9.99 -5.63 10.62
CA LEU A 7 9.06 -4.84 9.81
C LEU A 7 8.23 -3.89 10.67
N PHE A 8 7.93 -4.28 11.92
CA PHE A 8 7.12 -3.48 12.85
C PHE A 8 7.91 -2.44 13.63
N ASN A 9 9.23 -2.61 13.80
CA ASN A 9 10.08 -1.57 14.40
C ASN A 9 9.95 -0.26 13.61
N PHE A 10 9.43 0.76 14.28
CA PHE A 10 9.09 2.06 13.73
C PHE A 10 9.83 3.16 14.50
N SER A 11 10.59 3.96 13.77
CA SER A 11 11.11 5.24 14.25
C SER A 11 10.40 6.35 13.51
N GLU A 12 9.63 7.15 14.25
CA GLU A 12 8.84 8.25 13.69
C GLU A 12 9.74 9.35 13.12
N THR A 13 10.87 9.63 13.77
CA THR A 13 11.84 10.66 13.38
C THR A 13 12.53 10.32 12.06
N GLU A 14 12.92 9.07 11.86
CA GLU A 14 13.52 8.58 10.61
C GLU A 14 12.52 8.64 9.46
N TYR A 15 11.28 8.23 9.73
CA TYR A 15 10.21 8.25 8.73
C TYR A 15 9.85 9.68 8.32
N ALA A 16 9.69 10.59 9.28
CA ALA A 16 9.43 12.00 9.00
C ALA A 16 10.56 12.62 8.14
N SER A 17 11.81 12.30 8.46
CA SER A 17 12.98 12.75 7.69
C SER A 17 13.00 12.19 6.27
N LEU A 18 12.63 10.92 6.09
CA LEU A 18 12.50 10.28 4.77
C LEU A 18 11.42 10.96 3.93
N VAL A 19 10.25 11.21 4.51
CA VAL A 19 9.13 11.87 3.83
C VAL A 19 9.49 13.30 3.46
N ALA A 20 10.14 14.05 4.35
CA ALA A 20 10.59 15.40 4.06
C ALA A 20 11.61 15.46 2.90
N LYS A 21 12.50 14.47 2.81
CA LYS A 21 13.47 14.36 1.71
C LYS A 21 12.85 13.90 0.39
N ALA A 22 11.75 13.15 0.45
CA ALA A 22 11.00 12.62 -0.70
C ALA A 22 11.88 12.17 -1.88
N PRO A 23 12.83 11.24 -1.68
CA PRO A 23 13.82 10.88 -2.71
C PRO A 23 13.21 10.33 -4.01
N TRP A 24 12.00 9.78 -3.93
CA TRP A 24 11.21 9.32 -5.08
C TRP A 24 10.83 10.44 -6.06
N ASN A 25 10.91 11.72 -5.67
CA ASN A 25 10.69 12.84 -6.60
C ASN A 25 11.83 12.99 -7.61
N ASN A 26 13.03 12.51 -7.27
CA ASN A 26 14.23 12.63 -8.11
C ASN A 26 14.58 11.33 -8.85
N ASP A 27 14.09 10.18 -8.38
CA ASP A 27 14.33 8.87 -8.97
C ASP A 27 12.98 8.18 -9.25
N PRO A 28 12.52 8.15 -10.52
CA PRO A 28 11.29 7.45 -10.92
C PRO A 28 11.30 5.95 -10.59
N LEU A 29 12.48 5.35 -10.45
CA LEU A 29 12.67 3.93 -10.15
C LEU A 29 13.09 3.71 -8.69
N TYR A 30 12.80 4.66 -7.79
CA TYR A 30 13.20 4.60 -6.39
C TYR A 30 12.70 3.34 -5.69
N PHE A 31 11.43 3.00 -5.89
CA PHE A 31 10.77 1.83 -5.30
C PHE A 31 11.10 0.56 -6.07
N LYS A 32 11.69 -0.43 -5.39
CA LYS A 32 12.10 -1.70 -6.01
C LYS A 32 11.25 -2.89 -5.59
N LYS A 33 10.54 -2.79 -4.46
CA LYS A 33 9.77 -3.90 -3.90
C LYS A 33 8.49 -3.38 -3.26
N VAL A 34 7.50 -4.27 -3.21
CA VAL A 34 6.26 -4.07 -2.47
C VAL A 34 6.12 -5.25 -1.50
N LYS A 35 5.83 -4.96 -0.23
CA LYS A 35 5.56 -5.96 0.81
C LYS A 35 4.13 -5.75 1.27
N ILE A 36 3.30 -6.78 1.16
CA ILE A 36 1.87 -6.71 1.51
C ILE A 36 1.63 -7.66 2.68
N SER A 37 0.97 -7.16 3.73
CA SER A 37 0.57 -8.00 4.85
C SER A 37 -0.44 -9.05 4.39
N SER A 38 -0.40 -10.25 4.98
CA SER A 38 -1.36 -11.31 4.67
C SER A 38 -2.80 -10.86 4.94
N VAL A 39 -3.01 -10.02 5.97
CA VAL A 39 -4.33 -9.45 6.31
C VAL A 39 -4.85 -8.53 5.20
N ALA A 40 -4.01 -7.62 4.68
CA ALA A 40 -4.39 -6.77 3.56
C ALA A 40 -4.70 -7.60 2.31
N THR A 41 -3.89 -8.61 2.01
CA THR A 41 -4.11 -9.50 0.86
C THR A 41 -5.45 -10.21 0.94
N ILE A 42 -5.81 -10.76 2.11
CA ILE A 42 -7.11 -11.42 2.32
C ILE A 42 -8.25 -10.42 2.15
N LYS A 43 -8.15 -9.22 2.73
CA LYS A 43 -9.20 -8.18 2.59
C LYS A 43 -9.40 -7.74 1.15
N MET A 44 -8.32 -7.53 0.39
CA MET A 44 -8.39 -7.22 -1.04
C MET A 44 -9.04 -8.35 -1.82
N ALA A 45 -8.64 -9.60 -1.57
CA ALA A 45 -9.20 -10.77 -2.26
C ALA A 45 -10.70 -10.94 -1.96
N THR A 46 -11.12 -10.76 -0.71
CA THR A 46 -12.53 -10.81 -0.31
C THR A 46 -13.34 -9.70 -0.97
N HIS A 47 -12.80 -8.47 -1.01
CA HIS A 47 -13.46 -7.34 -1.69
C HIS A 47 -13.58 -7.58 -3.19
N ALA A 48 -12.51 -8.07 -3.83
CA ALA A 48 -12.53 -8.41 -5.26
C ALA A 48 -13.55 -9.50 -5.57
N PHE A 49 -13.61 -10.54 -4.72
CA PHE A 49 -14.60 -11.61 -4.88
C PHE A 49 -16.04 -11.10 -4.72
N ALA A 50 -16.29 -10.20 -3.76
CA ALA A 50 -17.60 -9.58 -3.56
C ALA A 50 -18.02 -8.67 -4.73
N GLY A 51 -17.05 -8.11 -5.47
CA GLY A 51 -17.28 -7.29 -6.67
C GLY A 51 -17.82 -8.07 -7.88
N GLY A 52 -17.68 -9.39 -7.90
CA GLY A 52 -18.07 -10.21 -9.05
C GLY A 52 -17.34 -9.77 -10.33
N ASP A 53 -18.09 -9.57 -11.41
CA ASP A 53 -17.56 -9.16 -12.71
C ASP A 53 -17.31 -7.63 -12.84
N GLN A 54 -17.53 -6.89 -11.75
CA GLN A 54 -17.37 -5.44 -11.74
C GLN A 54 -15.97 -5.04 -11.31
N GLU A 55 -15.46 -3.96 -11.91
CA GLU A 55 -14.26 -3.30 -11.38
C GLU A 55 -14.56 -2.70 -10.01
N ILE A 56 -13.68 -2.99 -9.06
CA ILE A 56 -13.76 -2.48 -7.69
C ILE A 56 -12.57 -1.57 -7.37
N MET A 57 -12.74 -0.71 -6.37
CA MET A 57 -11.67 0.13 -5.86
C MET A 57 -11.52 0.01 -4.35
N GLY A 58 -10.32 0.36 -3.86
CA GLY A 58 -9.98 0.37 -2.45
C GLY A 58 -8.77 1.27 -2.15
N ILE A 59 -8.55 1.54 -0.88
CA ILE A 59 -7.39 2.27 -0.37
C ILE A 59 -6.44 1.28 0.30
N LEU A 60 -5.14 1.44 0.06
CA LEU A 60 -4.07 0.73 0.75
C LEU A 60 -3.46 1.65 1.82
N VAL A 61 -3.36 1.15 3.04
CA VAL A 61 -2.75 1.86 4.17
C VAL A 61 -1.40 1.25 4.46
N GLY A 62 -0.36 2.08 4.45
CA GLY A 62 1.01 1.61 4.48
C GLY A 62 2.03 2.71 4.75
N ARG A 63 3.30 2.33 4.66
CA ARG A 63 4.44 3.25 4.75
C ARG A 63 5.56 2.86 3.80
N VAL A 64 6.48 3.79 3.58
CA VAL A 64 7.75 3.52 2.89
C VAL A 64 8.80 3.04 3.88
N LYS A 65 9.50 1.95 3.54
CA LYS A 65 10.67 1.46 4.28
C LYS A 65 11.65 0.79 3.31
N ASP A 66 12.95 1.05 3.44
CA ASP A 66 14.01 0.40 2.65
C ASP A 66 13.73 0.37 1.13
N ARG A 67 13.44 1.53 0.52
CA ARG A 67 13.08 1.67 -0.91
C ARG A 67 11.93 0.75 -1.36
N SER A 68 11.06 0.40 -0.42
CA SER A 68 9.94 -0.51 -0.63
C SER A 68 8.65 0.09 -0.08
N CYS A 69 7.53 -0.20 -0.73
CA CYS A 69 6.20 0.12 -0.21
C CYS A 69 5.76 -1.03 0.70
N VAL A 70 5.40 -0.73 1.95
CA VAL A 70 4.92 -1.71 2.92
C VAL A 70 3.44 -1.43 3.19
N VAL A 71 2.56 -2.36 2.78
CA VAL A 71 1.12 -2.27 2.97
C VAL A 71 0.73 -3.06 4.21
N PHE A 72 0.11 -2.38 5.17
CA PHE A 72 -0.35 -2.96 6.43
C PHE A 72 -1.80 -3.42 6.36
N ASP A 73 -2.65 -2.61 5.73
CA ASP A 73 -4.09 -2.87 5.64
C ASP A 73 -4.67 -2.33 4.33
N SER A 74 -5.91 -2.75 4.02
CA SER A 74 -6.67 -2.30 2.87
C SER A 74 -8.14 -2.14 3.22
N TYR A 75 -8.80 -1.14 2.62
CA TYR A 75 -10.21 -0.86 2.83
C TYR A 75 -10.94 -0.69 1.49
N PRO A 76 -12.17 -1.22 1.36
CA PRO A 76 -12.96 -1.04 0.15
C PRO A 76 -13.44 0.40 0.02
N LEU A 77 -13.51 0.90 -1.21
CA LEU A 77 -14.23 2.13 -1.53
C LEU A 77 -15.60 1.77 -2.13
N PRO A 78 -16.66 2.56 -1.84
CA PRO A 78 -18.00 2.31 -2.35
C PRO A 78 -18.14 2.79 -3.81
N ILE A 79 -17.24 2.34 -4.68
CA ILE A 79 -17.20 2.74 -6.09
C ILE A 79 -17.12 1.48 -6.95
N ILE A 80 -17.92 1.48 -8.01
CA ILE A 80 -17.94 0.46 -9.06
C ILE A 80 -17.43 1.13 -10.33
N GLY A 81 -16.40 0.55 -10.96
CA GLY A 81 -15.79 1.10 -12.17
C GLY A 81 -14.67 2.12 -11.90
N THR A 82 -13.51 1.90 -12.49
CA THR A 82 -12.45 2.92 -12.60
C THR A 82 -12.71 3.88 -13.76
N GLU A 83 -13.58 3.52 -14.71
CA GLU A 83 -13.90 4.33 -15.89
C GLU A 83 -14.95 5.44 -15.63
N THR A 84 -15.78 5.35 -14.58
CA THR A 84 -16.86 6.33 -14.32
C THR A 84 -16.40 7.45 -13.38
N ARG A 85 -15.26 8.07 -13.66
CA ARG A 85 -15.01 9.45 -13.22
C ARG A 85 -15.38 10.37 -14.37
N SER A 86 -16.67 10.64 -14.52
CA SER A 86 -17.13 11.81 -15.28
C SER A 86 -16.41 13.05 -14.72
N ALA A 87 -15.68 13.72 -15.63
CA ALA A 87 -14.91 14.93 -15.39
C ALA A 87 -15.71 16.04 -14.71
#